data_AF-A0A496TJQ3-F1
#
_entry.id   AF-A0A496TJQ3-F1
#
_cell.length_a   1.000
_cell.length_b   1.000
_cell.length_c   1.000
_cell.angle_alpha   90.00
_cell.angle_beta   90.00
_cell.angle_gamma   90.00
#
_symmetry.space_group_name_H-M   'P 1'
#
loop_
_entity.id
_entity.type
_entity.pdbx_description
1 polymer ?
#
loop_
_entity_poly.entity_id
_entity_poly.type
_entity_poly.pdbx_seq_one_letter_code
_entity_poly.pdbx_strand_id
1 'polypeptide(L)' 'RQNINLPILVITGYGNNKLRDKLLSRGCNEYLDKPIDDEKLLKKINILLERKK' A
#
# COMPACT_ATOMS: atom_id res chain seq x y z
N ARG A 1 -1.49 15.96 -20.03
CA ARG A 1 -0.84 15.47 -18.78
C ARG A 1 -0.75 13.96 -18.93
N GLN A 2 0.43 13.35 -18.81
CA GLN A 2 0.54 11.89 -18.86
C GLN A 2 -0.08 11.32 -17.58
N ASN A 3 -1.04 10.40 -17.71
CA ASN A 3 -1.66 9.72 -16.56
C ASN A 3 -0.69 8.64 -16.04
N ILE A 4 0.26 9.06 -15.20
CA ILE A 4 1.14 8.14 -14.49
C ILE A 4 0.34 7.49 -13.36
N ASN A 5 -0.16 6.28 -13.59
CA ASN A 5 -0.77 5.48 -12.55
C ASN A 5 0.34 4.78 -11.74
N LEU A 6 0.85 5.34 -10.65
CA LEU A 6 1.92 4.72 -9.86
C LEU A 6 1.31 4.02 -8.63
N PRO A 7 1.57 2.72 -8.38
CA PRO A 7 1.07 2.04 -7.19
C PRO A 7 1.72 2.61 -5.92
N ILE A 8 0.90 2.89 -4.91
CA ILE A 8 1.32 3.48 -3.63
C ILE A 8 1.07 2.47 -2.51
N LEU A 9 2.15 2.06 -1.83
CA LEU A 9 2.12 1.28 -0.59
C LEU A 9 2.53 2.19 0.57
N VAL A 10 1.68 2.31 1.59
CA VAL A 10 1.98 3.11 2.79
C VAL A 10 2.49 2.21 3.91
N ILE A 11 3.56 2.62 4.58
CA ILE A 11 4.11 1.94 5.76
C ILE A 11 4.14 2.91 6.94
N THR A 12 3.44 2.61 8.03
CA THR A 12 3.37 3.46 9.24
C THR A 12 3.40 2.62 10.51
N GLY A 13 3.74 3.18 11.66
CA GLY A 13 3.82 2.46 12.96
C GLY A 13 2.70 2.81 13.94
N TYR A 14 1.64 3.46 13.47
CA TYR A 14 0.43 3.77 14.26
C TYR A 14 -0.79 3.37 13.46
N GLY A 15 -0.85 2.10 13.05
CA GLY A 15 -2.01 1.57 12.37
C GLY A 15 -3.19 1.39 13.31
N ASN A 16 -4.25 2.09 12.98
CA ASN A 16 -5.59 1.68 13.34
C ASN A 16 -6.42 1.55 12.07
N ASN A 17 -7.49 0.76 12.14
CA ASN A 17 -8.33 0.49 10.97
C ASN A 17 -8.85 1.78 10.31
N LYS A 18 -9.13 2.82 11.11
CA LYS A 18 -9.55 4.14 10.61
C LYS A 18 -8.50 4.81 9.73
N LEU A 19 -7.22 4.74 10.10
CA LEU A 19 -6.13 5.30 9.30
C LEU A 19 -5.97 4.52 7.99
N ARG A 20 -6.04 3.19 8.05
CA ARG A 20 -5.99 2.33 6.87
C ARG A 20 -7.08 2.70 5.86
N ASP A 21 -8.34 2.77 6.31
CA ASP A 21 -9.48 3.08 5.44
C ASP A 21 -9.39 4.50 4.86
N LYS A 22 -8.90 5.45 5.66
CA LYS A 22 -8.64 6.83 5.23
C LYS A 22 -7.53 6.93 4.16
N LEU A 23 -6.52 6.06 4.22
CA LEU A 23 -5.44 6.04 3.23
C LEU A 23 -5.90 5.38 1.92
N LEU A 24 -6.63 4.26 2.02
CA LEU A 24 -7.17 3.57 0.85
C LEU A 24 -8.16 4.46 0.08
N SER A 25 -9.04 5.17 0.79
CA SER A 25 -9.99 6.13 0.17
C SER A 25 -9.30 7.34 -0.49
N ARG A 26 -8.03 7.62 -0.18
CA ARG A 26 -7.24 8.71 -0.77
C ARG A 26 -6.44 8.28 -1.99
N GLY A 27 -6.60 7.05 -2.45
CA GLY A 27 -5.92 6.52 -3.63
C GLY A 27 -4.63 5.78 -3.33
N CYS A 28 -4.34 5.45 -2.07
CA CYS A 28 -3.30 4.46 -1.78
C CYS A 28 -3.82 3.06 -2.17
N ASN A 29 -2.95 2.24 -2.75
CA ASN A 29 -3.33 0.90 -3.19
C ASN A 29 -3.24 -0.12 -2.07
N GLU A 30 -2.23 0.02 -1.20
CA GLU A 30 -2.00 -0.89 -0.08
C GLU A 30 -1.45 -0.17 1.16
N TYR A 31 -1.54 -0.87 2.29
CA TYR A 31 -1.12 -0.41 3.61
C TYR A 31 -0.35 -1.52 4.35
N LEU A 32 0.71 -1.17 5.08
CA LEU A 32 1.46 -2.05 5.97
C LEU A 32 1.74 -1.34 7.31
N ASP A 33 1.59 -2.05 8.41
CA ASP A 33 1.92 -1.55 9.75
C ASP A 33 3.36 -1.94 10.13
N LYS A 34 4.01 -1.14 10.97
CA LYS A 34 5.30 -1.48 11.57
C LYS A 34 5.09 -2.31 12.85
N PRO A 35 6.00 -3.23 13.20
CA PRO A 35 7.25 -3.57 12.49
C PRO A 35 7.00 -4.29 11.16
N ILE A 36 7.90 -4.04 10.20
CA ILE A 36 7.79 -4.63 8.86
C ILE A 36 8.18 -6.10 8.92
N ASP A 37 7.39 -6.92 8.26
CA ASP A 37 7.65 -8.32 7.97
C ASP A 37 7.99 -8.42 6.48
N ASP A 38 9.18 -8.94 6.16
CA ASP A 38 9.72 -8.95 4.80
C ASP A 38 8.87 -9.79 3.85
N GLU A 39 8.33 -10.92 4.30
CA GLU A 39 7.44 -11.76 3.49
C GLU A 39 6.15 -11.01 3.18
N LYS A 40 5.56 -10.33 4.17
CA LYS A 40 4.34 -9.52 3.97
C LYS A 40 4.59 -8.35 3.04
N LEU A 41 5.75 -7.69 3.14
CA LEU A 41 6.15 -6.60 2.27
C LEU A 41 6.27 -7.07 0.82
N LEU A 42 7.06 -8.12 0.59
CA LEU A 42 7.28 -8.68 -0.75
C LEU A 42 5.96 -9.15 -1.39
N LYS A 43 5.09 -9.80 -0.62
CA LYS A 43 3.76 -10.21 -1.08
C LYS A 43 2.92 -9.02 -1.56
N LYS A 44 2.90 -7.92 -0.81
CA LYS A 44 2.17 -6.70 -1.20
C LYS A 44 2.76 -6.05 -2.44
N ILE A 45 4.08 -5.98 -2.54
CA ILE A 45 4.75 -5.45 -3.73
C ILE A 45 4.39 -6.27 -4.97
N ASN A 46 4.46 -7.60 -4.89
CA ASN A 46 4.11 -8.47 -6.01
C ASN A 46 2.66 -8.28 -6.45
N ILE A 47 1.71 -8.22 -5.51
CA ILE A 47 0.29 -7.92 -5.80
C ILE A 47 0.14 -6.57 -6.53
N LEU A 48 0.88 -5.53 -6.11
CA LEU A 48 0.82 -4.21 -6.74
C LEU A 48 1.38 -4.18 -8.16
N LEU A 49 2.44 -4.96 -8.41
CA LEU A 49 3.05 -5.10 -9.73
C LEU A 49 2.20 -5.96 -10.68
N GLU A 50 1.50 -6.96 -10.16
CA GLU A 50 0.58 -7.81 -10.95
C GLU A 50 -0.67 -7.07 -11.38
N ARG A 51 -1.28 -6.25 -10.50
CA ARG A 51 -2.45 -5.40 -10.82
C ARG A 51 -2.19 -4.33 -11.90
N LYS A 52 -0.92 -4.19 -12.29
CA LYS A 52 -0.38 -3.22 -13.23
C LYS A 52 -0.18 -3.78 -14.63
N LYS A 53 -0.19 -5.12 -14.79
CA LYS A 53 -0.30 -5.79 -16.09
C LYS A 53 -1.74 -5.70 -16.58
#